data_AF-A0A938C578-F1
#
_entry.id   AF-A0A938C578-F1
#
_cell.length_a   1.000
_cell.length_b   1.000
_cell.length_c   1.000
_cell.angle_alpha   90.00
_cell.angle_beta   90.00
_cell.angle_gamma   90.00
#
_symmetry.space_group_name_H-M   'P 1'
#
loop_
_entity.id
_entity.type
_entity.pdbx_description
1 polymer ?
#
loop_
_entity_poly.entity_id
_entity_poly.type
_entity_poly.pdbx_seq_one_letter_code
_entity_poly.pdbx_strand_id
1 'polypeptide(L)'
;MSLPEGEPAPATTPLPKTVRLCDGRSCLIRLISPADADRLQRFVRGLSEDSAHQRFFAAVHQLSPAQLQRFTASSDPMDFAVIALARDSADTPIAGTARCLRASAGSHSDPSSGAAFGAVAVEFAVTIADAWQGAGLGRLLLTELIALASQLGVGVI
;
A
#
# COMPACT_ATOMS: atom_id res chain seq x y z
N MET A 1 -37.61 11.01 1.50
CA MET A 1 -36.27 11.34 2.01
C MET A 1 -35.45 10.07 1.88
N SER A 2 -34.91 9.84 0.69
CA SER A 2 -34.17 8.62 0.33
C SER A 2 -32.70 8.83 0.64
N LEU A 3 -32.08 7.84 1.28
CA LEU A 3 -30.65 7.76 1.56
C LEU A 3 -29.85 7.94 0.24
N PRO A 4 -28.71 8.64 0.24
CA PRO A 4 -27.86 8.67 -0.94
C PRO A 4 -27.33 7.25 -1.18
N GLU A 5 -27.65 6.70 -2.35
CA GLU A 5 -26.98 5.50 -2.87
C GLU A 5 -25.47 5.76 -2.83
N GLY A 6 -24.74 4.86 -2.18
CA GLY A 6 -23.29 4.97 -2.04
C GLY A 6 -22.67 5.20 -3.41
N GLU A 7 -21.95 6.32 -3.54
CA GLU A 7 -21.16 6.67 -4.71
C GLU A 7 -20.42 5.40 -5.20
N PRO A 8 -20.54 5.01 -6.49
CA PRO A 8 -19.79 3.86 -6.97
C PRO A 8 -18.31 4.12 -6.69
N ALA A 9 -17.68 3.20 -5.95
CA ALA A 9 -16.25 3.23 -5.69
C ALA A 9 -15.53 3.53 -7.01
N PRO A 10 -14.54 4.46 -7.04
CA PRO A 10 -13.95 4.92 -8.28
C PRO A 10 -13.49 3.71 -9.11
N ALA A 11 -13.93 3.66 -10.37
CA ALA A 11 -13.64 2.56 -11.28
C ALA A 11 -12.12 2.35 -11.36
N THR A 12 -11.63 1.37 -10.60
CA THR A 12 -10.21 1.12 -10.48
C THR A 12 -9.83 0.14 -11.57
N THR A 13 -9.02 0.59 -12.53
CA THR A 13 -8.50 -0.27 -13.60
C THR A 13 -7.74 -1.45 -12.98
N PRO A 14 -7.89 -2.69 -13.48
CA PRO A 14 -7.15 -3.84 -12.97
C PRO A 14 -5.64 -3.62 -13.04
N LEU A 15 -4.93 -4.12 -12.02
CA LEU A 15 -3.47 -4.15 -12.00
C LEU A 15 -2.96 -5.37 -12.79
N PRO A 16 -1.78 -5.29 -13.45
CA PRO A 16 -0.86 -4.15 -13.47
C PRO A 16 -1.33 -3.01 -14.38
N LYS A 17 -0.99 -1.76 -14.04
CA LYS A 17 -1.28 -0.60 -14.89
C LYS A 17 -0.17 0.44 -14.89
N THR A 18 0.00 1.13 -16.01
CA THR A 18 0.93 2.26 -16.12
C THR A 18 0.19 3.58 -15.95
N VAL A 19 0.73 4.48 -15.14
CA VAL A 19 0.18 5.81 -14.92
C VAL A 19 1.23 6.88 -15.16
N ARG A 20 0.78 8.07 -15.53
CA ARG A 20 1.61 9.26 -15.61
C ARG A 20 1.19 10.23 -14.51
N LEU A 21 2.15 10.69 -13.71
CA LEU A 21 1.95 11.62 -12.62
C LEU A 21 1.82 13.05 -13.15
N CYS A 22 1.38 13.97 -12.29
CA CYS A 22 1.17 15.38 -12.66
C CYS A 22 2.45 16.10 -13.09
N ASP A 23 3.61 15.63 -12.62
CA ASP A 23 4.93 16.14 -12.97
C ASP A 23 5.51 15.51 -14.25
N GLY A 24 4.74 14.67 -14.95
CA GLY A 24 5.13 14.03 -16.20
C GLY A 24 5.85 12.69 -16.05
N ARG A 25 6.30 12.33 -14.85
CA ARG A 25 6.96 11.03 -14.61
C ARG A 25 5.98 9.87 -14.75
N SER A 26 6.49 8.71 -15.16
CA SER A 26 5.69 7.51 -15.36
C SER A 26 6.06 6.38 -14.40
N CYS A 27 5.04 5.65 -13.94
CA CYS A 27 5.24 4.47 -13.10
C CYS A 27 4.31 3.31 -13.47
N LEU A 28 4.78 2.09 -13.23
CA LEU A 28 4.00 0.86 -13.31
C LEU A 28 3.53 0.49 -11.91
N ILE A 29 2.22 0.42 -11.70
CA ILE A 29 1.61 -0.03 -10.46
C ILE A 29 1.23 -1.50 -10.60
N ARG A 30 1.62 -2.31 -9.62
CA ARG A 30 1.23 -3.72 -9.55
C ARG A 30 1.33 -4.27 -8.13
N LEU A 31 0.79 -5.46 -7.90
CA LEU A 31 1.05 -6.23 -6.69
C LEU A 31 2.55 -6.51 -6.54
N ILE A 32 3.02 -6.51 -5.29
CA ILE A 32 4.36 -6.97 -4.95
C ILE A 32 4.50 -8.47 -5.20
N SER A 33 5.71 -8.92 -5.50
CA SER A 33 6.03 -10.33 -5.71
C SER A 33 7.34 -10.70 -5.01
N PRO A 34 7.62 -12.00 -4.79
CA PRO A 34 8.89 -12.44 -4.19
C PRO A 34 10.14 -11.90 -4.91
N ALA A 35 10.07 -11.70 -6.23
CA ALA A 35 11.16 -11.17 -7.05
C ALA A 35 11.51 -9.70 -6.74
N ASP A 36 10.67 -8.98 -5.98
CA ASP A 36 10.88 -7.59 -5.62
C ASP A 36 11.73 -7.40 -4.36
N ALA A 37 12.16 -8.48 -3.68
CA ALA A 37 12.88 -8.39 -2.41
C ALA A 37 14.10 -7.45 -2.47
N ASP A 38 14.92 -7.57 -3.51
CA ASP A 38 16.10 -6.70 -3.66
C ASP A 38 15.74 -5.24 -3.97
N ARG A 39 14.64 -5.01 -4.70
CA ARG A 39 14.15 -3.65 -4.99
C ARG A 39 13.56 -3.02 -3.74
N LEU A 40 12.83 -3.79 -2.95
CA LEU A 40 12.26 -3.38 -1.67
C LEU A 40 13.37 -3.06 -0.66
N GLN A 41 14.42 -3.88 -0.62
CA GLN A 41 15.57 -3.61 0.25
C GLN A 41 16.30 -2.33 -0.13
N ARG A 42 16.48 -2.05 -1.42
CA ARG A 42 17.06 -0.79 -1.91
C ARG A 42 16.15 0.40 -1.60
N PHE A 43 14.84 0.25 -1.76
CA PHE A 43 13.86 1.28 -1.42
C PHE A 43 13.95 1.66 0.06
N VAL A 44 13.90 0.69 0.97
CA VAL A 44 13.99 0.96 2.42
C VAL A 44 15.30 1.63 2.81
N ARG A 45 16.43 1.20 2.21
CA ARG A 45 17.74 1.84 2.44
C ARG A 45 17.83 3.28 1.94
N GLY A 46 17.02 3.63 0.95
CA GLY A 46 17.01 4.96 0.33
C GLY A 46 16.04 5.96 0.98
N LEU A 47 15.26 5.55 1.99
CA LEU A 47 14.35 6.43 2.71
C LEU A 47 15.13 7.36 3.65
N SER A 48 14.68 8.61 3.78
CA SER A 48 15.06 9.46 4.90
C SER A 48 14.66 8.86 6.25
N GLU A 49 15.31 9.29 7.34
CA GLU A 49 14.95 8.87 8.70
C GLU A 49 13.48 9.15 9.01
N ASP A 50 12.96 10.31 8.61
CA ASP A 50 11.55 10.68 8.78
C ASP A 50 10.62 9.71 8.03
N SER A 51 10.93 9.40 6.77
CA SER A 51 10.12 8.48 5.95
C SER A 51 10.16 7.04 6.48
N ALA A 52 11.32 6.60 6.97
CA ALA A 52 11.48 5.28 7.60
C ALA A 52 10.71 5.21 8.93
N HIS A 53 10.81 6.26 9.75
CA HIS A 53 10.12 6.36 11.03
C HIS A 53 8.60 6.33 10.84
N GLN A 54 8.06 7.10 9.89
CA GLN A 54 6.62 7.09 9.58
C GLN A 54 6.11 5.72 9.13
N ARG A 55 6.96 4.91 8.49
CA ARG A 55 6.56 3.61 7.96
C ARG A 55 6.67 2.46 8.96
N PHE A 56 7.71 2.47 9.79
CA PHE A 56 8.06 1.36 10.66
C PHE A 56 7.94 1.71 12.14
N PHE A 57 7.55 2.94 12.47
CA PHE A 57 7.55 3.51 13.83
C PHE A 57 8.92 3.36 14.51
N ALA A 58 9.98 3.27 13.71
CA ALA A 58 11.37 3.08 14.09
C ALA A 58 12.27 3.43 12.88
N ALA A 59 13.53 3.79 13.16
CA ALA A 59 14.55 3.99 12.13
C ALA A 59 14.98 2.63 11.53
N VAL A 60 14.13 2.06 10.67
CA VAL A 60 14.43 0.81 9.97
C VAL A 60 15.10 1.14 8.65
N HIS A 61 16.44 1.02 8.63
CA HIS A 61 17.24 1.21 7.41
C HIS A 61 17.47 -0.10 6.63
N GLN A 62 17.19 -1.25 7.24
CA GLN A 62 17.37 -2.55 6.62
C GLN A 62 16.31 -3.55 7.08
N LEU A 63 15.82 -4.37 6.15
CA LEU A 63 14.91 -5.46 6.46
C LEU A 63 15.74 -6.74 6.61
N SER A 64 15.40 -7.56 7.61
CA SER A 64 15.95 -8.91 7.69
C SER A 64 15.43 -9.77 6.51
N PRO A 65 16.13 -10.86 6.15
CA PRO A 65 15.63 -11.78 5.12
C PRO A 65 14.21 -12.29 5.41
N ALA A 66 13.90 -12.55 6.68
CA ALA A 66 12.56 -12.96 7.11
C ALA A 66 11.51 -11.84 6.91
N GLN A 67 11.86 -10.59 7.16
CA GLN A 67 10.98 -9.45 6.90
C GLN A 67 10.76 -9.25 5.39
N LEU A 68 11.80 -9.37 4.57
CA LEU A 68 11.67 -9.31 3.11
C LEU A 68 10.74 -10.39 2.60
N GLN A 69 10.93 -11.65 3.02
CA GLN A 69 10.06 -12.75 2.64
C GLN A 69 8.60 -12.50 3.05
N ARG A 70 8.37 -12.08 4.31
CA ARG A 70 7.03 -11.72 4.78
C ARG A 70 6.43 -10.58 3.95
N PHE A 71 7.26 -9.63 3.53
CA PHE A 71 6.76 -8.45 2.83
C PHE A 71 6.47 -8.67 1.35
N THR A 72 7.14 -9.61 0.71
CA THR A 72 6.98 -9.88 -0.73
C THR A 72 6.18 -11.15 -1.04
N ALA A 73 6.00 -12.03 -0.05
CA ALA A 73 5.40 -13.36 -0.22
C ALA A 73 4.43 -13.72 0.91
N SER A 74 3.61 -12.78 1.38
CA SER A 74 2.60 -13.08 2.39
C SER A 74 1.54 -14.05 1.84
N SER A 75 1.18 -15.04 2.65
CA SER A 75 0.12 -16.01 2.33
C SER A 75 -1.24 -15.62 2.91
N ASP A 76 -1.31 -14.57 3.73
CA ASP A 76 -2.57 -14.07 4.26
C ASP A 76 -3.27 -13.24 3.16
N PRO A 77 -4.49 -13.60 2.73
CA PRO A 77 -5.22 -12.87 1.70
C PRO A 77 -5.52 -11.40 2.07
N MET A 78 -5.43 -11.06 3.37
CA MET A 78 -5.64 -9.72 3.91
C MET A 78 -4.33 -8.95 4.11
N ASP A 79 -3.19 -9.58 3.84
CA ASP A 79 -1.86 -8.97 3.95
C ASP A 79 -1.20 -8.90 2.57
N PHE A 80 -1.49 -7.83 1.84
CA PHE A 80 -0.98 -7.63 0.49
C PHE A 80 -0.44 -6.23 0.29
N ALA A 81 0.47 -6.08 -0.67
CA ALA A 81 1.05 -4.78 -1.01
C ALA A 81 1.00 -4.52 -2.51
N VAL A 82 0.80 -3.25 -2.85
CA VAL A 82 1.02 -2.70 -4.19
C VAL A 82 2.30 -1.87 -4.18
N ILE A 83 3.02 -1.90 -5.30
CA ILE A 83 4.23 -1.11 -5.53
C ILE A 83 4.05 -0.27 -6.78
N ALA A 84 4.64 0.94 -6.76
CA ALA A 84 4.87 1.74 -7.95
C ALA A 84 6.32 1.62 -8.36
N LEU A 85 6.58 1.15 -9.58
CA LEU A 85 7.91 1.06 -10.18
C LEU A 85 8.11 2.25 -11.11
N ALA A 86 9.15 3.05 -10.87
CA ALA A 86 9.56 4.12 -11.77
C ALA A 86 9.92 3.54 -13.14
N ARG A 87 9.37 4.09 -14.21
CA ARG A 87 9.61 3.60 -15.58
C ARG A 87 10.69 4.39 -16.32
N ASP A 88 10.95 5.61 -15.87
CA ASP A 88 11.90 6.54 -16.51
C ASP A 88 13.35 6.32 -16.02
N SER A 89 13.64 5.21 -15.35
CA SER A 89 14.97 4.86 -14.84
C SER A 89 15.34 3.43 -15.22
N ALA A 90 16.60 3.21 -15.58
CA ALA A 90 17.11 1.92 -16.07
C ALA A 90 16.82 0.75 -15.12
N ASP A 91 17.03 0.95 -13.82
CA ASP A 91 16.83 -0.09 -12.80
C ASP A 91 15.37 -0.25 -12.34
N THR A 92 14.47 0.57 -12.88
CA THR A 92 13.05 0.61 -12.55
C THR A 92 12.75 0.55 -11.03
N PRO A 93 13.37 1.43 -10.21
CA PRO A 93 13.28 1.34 -8.75
C PRO A 93 11.85 1.49 -8.25
N ILE A 94 11.59 1.01 -7.03
CA ILE A 94 10.33 1.29 -6.34
C ILE A 94 10.29 2.79 -6.00
N ALA A 95 9.28 3.49 -6.51
CA ALA A 95 8.96 4.87 -6.20
C ALA A 95 8.05 5.00 -4.96
N GLY A 96 7.27 3.95 -4.67
CA GLY A 96 6.43 3.90 -3.48
C GLY A 96 5.80 2.54 -3.26
N THR A 97 5.36 2.30 -2.04
CA THR A 97 4.67 1.07 -1.60
C THR A 97 3.40 1.42 -0.83
N ALA A 98 2.38 0.59 -0.95
CA ALA A 98 1.16 0.63 -0.15
C ALA A 98 0.88 -0.79 0.33
N ARG A 99 0.57 -0.99 1.60
CA ARG A 99 0.30 -2.32 2.17
C ARG A 99 -0.96 -2.31 3.01
N CYS A 100 -1.81 -3.30 2.79
CA CYS A 100 -2.93 -3.67 3.62
C CYS A 100 -2.45 -4.76 4.59
N LEU A 101 -2.79 -4.64 5.86
CA LEU A 101 -2.44 -5.59 6.91
C LEU A 101 -3.69 -5.89 7.72
N ARG A 102 -3.92 -7.15 8.08
CA ARG A 102 -4.97 -7.49 9.03
C ARG A 102 -4.67 -6.88 10.40
N ALA A 103 -5.61 -6.13 10.96
CA ALA A 103 -5.50 -5.61 12.31
C ALA A 103 -5.61 -6.77 13.32
N SER A 104 -4.79 -6.74 14.37
CA SER A 104 -4.88 -7.71 15.46
C SER A 104 -6.17 -7.47 16.26
N ALA A 105 -6.83 -8.54 16.70
CA ALA A 105 -8.12 -8.52 17.42
C ALA A 105 -8.11 -7.75 18.78
N GLY A 106 -6.97 -7.18 19.18
CA GLY A 106 -6.83 -6.30 20.35
C GLY A 106 -6.81 -4.80 20.05
N SER A 107 -6.85 -4.38 18.78
CA SER A 107 -6.92 -2.96 18.41
C SER A 107 -8.39 -2.51 18.39
N HIS A 108 -8.84 -1.94 19.50
CA HIS A 108 -10.09 -1.19 19.70
C HIS A 108 -11.24 -1.54 18.74
N SER A 109 -11.88 -2.68 18.97
CA SER A 109 -13.27 -2.85 18.59
C SER A 109 -14.09 -2.01 19.56
N ASP A 110 -14.35 -0.74 19.24
CA ASP A 110 -15.33 0.04 19.99
C ASP A 110 -16.70 -0.65 19.81
N PRO A 111 -17.31 -1.19 20.87
CA PRO A 111 -18.59 -1.88 20.77
C PRO A 111 -19.75 -0.94 20.37
N SER A 112 -19.53 0.38 20.37
CA SER A 112 -20.50 1.38 19.92
C SER A 112 -20.39 1.76 18.44
N SER A 113 -19.35 1.29 17.73
CA SER A 113 -19.07 1.68 16.33
C SER A 113 -20.05 1.12 15.28
N GLY A 114 -21.02 0.30 15.69
CA GLY A 114 -21.93 -0.36 14.74
C GLY A 114 -21.24 -1.30 13.76
N ALA A 115 -19.95 -1.62 13.98
CA ALA A 115 -19.20 -2.59 13.20
C ALA A 115 -19.96 -3.92 13.23
N ALA A 116 -20.45 -4.35 12.07
CA ALA A 116 -21.18 -5.60 11.93
C ALA A 116 -20.33 -6.73 12.50
N PHE A 117 -20.92 -7.52 13.40
CA PHE A 117 -20.32 -8.73 13.96
C PHE A 117 -19.75 -9.58 12.80
N GLY A 118 -18.41 -9.66 12.69
CA GLY A 118 -17.72 -10.37 11.60
C GLY A 118 -16.91 -9.51 10.63
N ALA A 119 -16.90 -8.18 10.74
CA ALA A 119 -16.02 -7.32 9.95
C ALA A 119 -14.54 -7.53 10.32
N VAL A 120 -13.68 -7.77 9.31
CA VAL A 120 -12.22 -7.86 9.50
C VAL A 120 -11.64 -6.45 9.41
N ALA A 121 -11.14 -5.93 10.54
CA ALA A 121 -10.39 -4.68 10.54
C ALA A 121 -9.03 -4.85 9.84
N VAL A 122 -8.65 -3.86 9.04
CA VAL A 122 -7.35 -3.78 8.38
C VAL A 122 -6.69 -2.44 8.63
N GLU A 123 -5.37 -2.41 8.54
CA GLU A 123 -4.54 -1.23 8.59
C GLU A 123 -3.89 -1.01 7.22
N PHE A 124 -3.78 0.26 6.84
CA PHE A 124 -3.12 0.66 5.60
C PHE A 124 -1.85 1.44 5.92
N ALA A 125 -0.76 1.10 5.23
CA ALA A 125 0.51 1.81 5.34
C ALA A 125 1.04 2.18 3.95
N VAL A 126 1.37 3.45 3.75
CA VAL A 126 1.93 4.00 2.51
C VAL A 126 3.32 4.56 2.76
N THR A 127 4.23 4.37 1.82
CA THR A 127 5.56 5.00 1.84
C THR A 127 5.95 5.39 0.44
N ILE A 128 6.38 6.64 0.28
CA ILE A 128 6.84 7.19 -0.98
C ILE A 128 8.30 7.57 -0.83
N ALA A 129 9.13 7.17 -1.81
CA ALA A 129 10.52 7.59 -1.86
C ALA A 129 10.56 9.12 -1.91
N ASP A 130 11.51 9.73 -1.18
CA ASP A 130 11.58 11.18 -0.98
C ASP A 130 11.50 11.96 -2.31
N ALA A 131 12.22 11.52 -3.35
CA ALA A 131 12.20 12.14 -4.68
C ALA A 131 10.85 12.06 -5.42
N TRP A 132 9.93 11.20 -4.98
CA TRP A 132 8.60 10.96 -5.58
C TRP A 132 7.44 11.55 -4.76
N GLN A 133 7.74 12.20 -3.64
CA GLN A 133 6.75 12.90 -2.84
C GLN A 133 6.21 14.16 -3.56
N GLY A 134 5.05 14.66 -3.14
CA GLY A 134 4.40 15.83 -3.74
C GLY A 134 3.76 15.62 -5.12
N ALA A 135 4.01 14.49 -5.79
CA ALA A 135 3.48 14.18 -7.12
C ALA A 135 2.14 13.40 -7.12
N GLY A 136 1.47 13.30 -5.97
CA GLY A 136 0.19 12.59 -5.81
C GLY A 136 0.26 11.05 -5.80
N LEU A 137 1.47 10.46 -5.88
CA LEU A 137 1.67 9.01 -5.92
C LEU A 137 1.11 8.28 -4.69
N GLY A 138 1.25 8.86 -3.49
CA GLY A 138 0.74 8.26 -2.25
C GLY A 138 -0.77 8.07 -2.26
N ARG A 139 -1.52 9.11 -2.67
CA ARG A 139 -2.98 9.03 -2.81
C ARG A 139 -3.39 7.96 -3.80
N LEU A 140 -2.74 7.95 -4.97
CA LEU A 140 -3.02 6.96 -6.01
C LEU A 140 -2.77 5.54 -5.50
N LEU A 141 -1.64 5.28 -4.84
CA LEU A 141 -1.31 3.97 -4.27
C LEU A 141 -2.32 3.52 -3.20
N LEU A 142 -2.78 4.44 -2.35
CA LEU A 142 -3.81 4.16 -1.36
C LEU A 142 -5.16 3.84 -2.01
N THR A 143 -5.55 4.57 -3.06
CA THR A 143 -6.79 4.30 -3.81
C THR A 143 -6.78 2.90 -4.41
N GLU A 144 -5.67 2.48 -5.05
CA GLU A 144 -5.55 1.12 -5.60
C GLU A 144 -5.64 0.05 -4.50
N LEU A 145 -4.97 0.30 -3.38
CA LEU A 145 -4.94 -0.65 -2.26
C LEU A 145 -6.32 -0.83 -1.63
N ILE A 146 -7.06 0.28 -1.42
CA ILE A 146 -8.43 0.26 -0.89
C ILE A 146 -9.36 -0.48 -1.87
N ALA A 147 -9.27 -0.18 -3.17
CA ALA A 147 -10.10 -0.85 -4.17
C ALA A 147 -9.87 -2.36 -4.21
N LEU A 148 -8.61 -2.81 -4.09
CA LEU A 148 -8.27 -4.23 -3.97
C LEU A 148 -8.82 -4.84 -2.68
N ALA A 149 -8.72 -4.13 -1.55
CA ALA A 149 -9.28 -4.58 -0.28
C ALA A 149 -10.80 -4.75 -0.37
N SER A 150 -11.52 -3.78 -0.94
CA SER A 150 -12.97 -3.86 -1.12
C SER A 150 -13.38 -5.06 -2.00
N GLN A 151 -12.61 -5.37 -3.05
CA GLN A 151 -12.86 -6.55 -3.90
C GLN A 151 -12.70 -7.88 -3.15
N LEU A 152 -11.86 -7.91 -2.11
CA LEU A 152 -11.63 -9.08 -1.25
C LEU A 152 -12.63 -9.18 -0.09
N GLY A 153 -13.66 -8.32 -0.07
CA GLY A 153 -14.70 -8.33 0.97
C GLY A 153 -14.27 -7.66 2.28
N VAL A 154 -13.22 -6.82 2.24
CA VAL A 154 -12.79 -6.05 3.39
C VAL A 154 -13.69 -4.83 3.54
N GLY A 155 -14.45 -4.78 4.64
CA GLY A 155 -15.18 -3.60 5.04
C GLY A 155 -14.20 -2.52 5.46
N VAL A 156 -14.00 -1.51 4.62
CA VAL A 156 -13.27 -0.30 4.97
C VAL A 156 -14.26 0.60 5.72
N ILE A 157 -14.00 0.81 7.01
CA ILE A 157 -14.79 1.68 7.89
C ILE A 157 -14.24 3.11 7.83
#